data_AF-A0A2G8N3T8-F1
#
_entry.id   AF-A0A2G8N3T8-F1
#
_cell.length_a   1.000
_cell.length_b   1.000
_cell.length_c   1.000
_cell.angle_alpha   90.00
_cell.angle_beta   90.00
_cell.angle_gamma   90.00
#
_symmetry.space_group_name_H-M   'P 1'
#
loop_
_entity.id
_entity.type
_entity.pdbx_description
1 polymer ?
#
loop_
_entity_poly.entity_id
_entity_poly.type
_entity_poly.pdbx_seq_one_letter_code
_entity_poly.pdbx_strand_id
1 'polypeptide(L)' 'MEYGLMNVSHYLMFADSDSRRALERIEGEEARQLLQQGLRAMQIACGQADALVAALERK' A
#
# COMPACT_ATOMS: atom_id res chain seq x y z
N MET A 1 2.15 6.16 -19.04
CA MET A 1 1.53 5.24 -18.07
C MET A 1 2.57 4.81 -17.03
N GLU A 2 3.75 4.35 -17.46
CA GLU A 2 4.87 3.98 -16.58
C GLU A 2 5.26 5.04 -15.54
N TYR A 3 5.47 6.30 -15.93
CA TYR A 3 5.83 7.35 -14.95
C TYR A 3 4.75 7.63 -13.90
N GLY A 4 3.47 7.50 -14.28
CA GLY A 4 2.34 7.68 -13.34
C GLY A 4 2.25 6.52 -12.35
N LEU A 5 2.40 5.29 -12.84
CA LEU A 5 2.43 4.08 -12.01
C LEU A 5 3.65 4.07 -11.09
N MET A 6 4.83 4.44 -11.60
CA MET A 6 6.06 4.52 -10.81
C MET A 6 5.96 5.53 -9.66
N ASN A 7 5.38 6.71 -9.92
CA ASN A 7 5.13 7.70 -8.86
C ASN A 7 4.12 7.20 -7.82
N VAL A 8 3.04 6.54 -8.25
CA VAL A 8 2.05 5.97 -7.33
C VAL A 8 2.67 4.89 -6.45
N SER A 9 3.44 3.96 -7.02
CA SER A 9 4.15 2.92 -6.27
C SER A 9 5.16 3.51 -5.26
N HIS A 10 5.85 4.58 -5.64
CA HIS A 10 6.78 5.28 -4.76
C HIS A 10 6.09 5.89 -3.53
N TYR A 11 4.98 6.60 -3.72
CA TYR A 11 4.21 7.18 -2.61
C TYR A 11 3.53 6.11 -1.75
N LEU A 12 3.08 5.00 -2.34
CA LEU A 12 2.55 3.86 -1.59
C LEU A 12 3.61 3.20 -0.71
N MET A 13 4.86 3.11 -1.16
CA MET A 13 5.98 2.63 -0.33
C MET A 13 6.21 3.52 0.89
N PHE A 14 6.16 4.85 0.74
CA PHE A 14 6.26 5.76 1.88
C PHE A 14 5.07 5.61 2.84
N ALA A 15 3.86 5.55 2.29
CA ALA A 15 2.65 5.38 3.09
C ALA A 15 2.67 4.07 3.90
N ASP A 16 3.14 2.95 3.33
CA ASP A 16 3.30 1.67 4.05
C ASP A 16 4.37 1.79 5.15
N SER A 17 5.53 2.37 4.84
CA SER A 17 6.61 2.55 5.81
C SER A 17 6.18 3.40 7.01
N ASP A 18 5.56 4.55 6.76
CA ASP A 18 5.10 5.46 7.80
C ASP A 18 3.93 4.86 8.59
N SER A 19 3.02 4.14 7.94
CA SER A 19 1.93 3.44 8.61
C SER A 19 2.42 2.31 9.52
N ARG A 20 3.48 1.57 9.14
CA ARG A 20 4.10 0.57 10.03
C ARG A 20 4.74 1.21 11.25
N ARG A 21 5.47 2.32 11.06
CA ARG A 21 6.05 3.10 12.17
C ARG A 21 4.98 3.66 13.09
N ALA A 22 3.86 4.12 12.54
CA ALA A 22 2.71 4.57 13.32
C ALA A 22 2.10 3.43 14.13
N LEU A 23 1.99 2.23 13.54
CA LEU A 23 1.44 1.05 14.20
C LEU A 23 2.27 0.61 15.42
N GLU A 24 3.59 0.76 15.37
CA GLU A 24 4.49 0.47 16.50
C GLU A 24 4.29 1.43 17.69
N ARG A 25 3.77 2.63 17.44
CA ARG A 25 3.68 3.72 18.43
C ARG A 25 2.25 4.03 18.87
N ILE A 26 1.25 3.52 18.16
CA ILE A 26 -0.15 3.80 18.46
C ILE A 26 -0.56 3.06 19.74
N GLU A 27 -1.14 3.77 20.70
CA GLU A 27 -1.52 3.20 21.99
C GLU A 27 -2.94 2.62 21.97
N GLY A 28 -3.85 3.25 21.22
CA GLY A 28 -5.26 2.87 21.15
C GLY A 28 -5.51 1.61 20.33
N GLU A 29 -6.16 0.61 20.93
CA GLU A 29 -6.43 -0.69 20.30
C GLU A 29 -7.34 -0.57 19.06
N GLU A 30 -8.41 0.23 19.14
CA GLU A 30 -9.29 0.47 17.99
C GLU A 30 -8.53 1.11 16.82
N ALA A 31 -7.74 2.14 17.11
CA ALA A 31 -6.95 2.82 16.10
C ALA A 31 -5.85 1.90 15.52
N ARG A 32 -5.26 1.02 16.35
CA ARG A 32 -4.31 -0.02 15.93
C ARG A 32 -4.95 -0.99 14.95
N GLN A 33 -6.15 -1.49 15.27
CA GLN A 33 -6.89 -2.43 14.41
C GLN A 33 -7.29 -1.79 13.09
N LEU A 34 -7.80 -0.56 13.11
CA LEU A 34 -8.14 0.19 11.90
C LEU A 34 -6.91 0.40 11.01
N LEU A 35 -5.76 0.76 11.60
CA LEU A 35 -4.52 0.93 10.86
C LEU A 35 -4.01 -0.39 10.25
N GLN A 36 -4.11 -1.51 10.98
CA GLN A 36 -3.78 -2.84 10.45
C GLN A 36 -4.68 -3.24 9.27
N GLN A 37 -5.97 -2.95 9.35
CA GLN A 37 -6.91 -3.21 8.25
C GLN A 37 -6.59 -2.34 7.03
N GLY A 38 -6.28 -1.06 7.24
CA GLY A 38 -5.85 -0.15 6.18
C GLY A 38 -4.56 -0.62 5.49
N LEU A 39 -3.56 -1.02 6.27
CA LEU A 39 -2.31 -1.61 5.76
C LEU A 39 -2.58 -2.85 4.89
N ARG A 40 -3.46 -3.74 5.34
CA ARG A 40 -3.83 -4.94 4.56
C ARG A 40 -4.53 -4.57 3.25
N ALA A 41 -5.46 -3.61 3.28
CA ALA A 41 -6.15 -3.14 2.07
C ALA A 41 -5.16 -2.55 1.05
N MET A 42 -4.19 -1.76 1.52
CA MET A 42 -3.14 -1.19 0.68
C MET A 42 -2.26 -2.26 0.03
N GLN A 43 -1.85 -3.29 0.78
CA GLN A 43 -1.07 -4.41 0.23
C GLN A 43 -1.83 -5.15 -0.88
N ILE A 44 -3.14 -5.37 -0.70
CA ILE A 44 -3.99 -5.99 -1.72
C ILE A 44 -4.08 -5.10 -2.97
N ALA A 45 -4.31 -3.80 -2.78
CA ALA A 45 -4.39 -2.85 -3.90
C ALA A 45 -3.09 -2.80 -4.71
N CYS A 46 -1.93 -2.80 -4.06
CA CYS A 46 -0.63 -2.89 -4.73
C CYS A 46 -0.51 -4.19 -5.55
N GLY A 47 -0.82 -5.34 -4.94
CA GLY A 47 -0.76 -6.64 -5.64
C GLY A 47 -1.70 -6.71 -6.85
N GLN A 48 -2.87 -6.08 -6.77
CA GLN A 48 -3.80 -5.98 -7.91
C GLN A 48 -3.29 -5.05 -9.01
N ALA A 49 -2.66 -3.93 -8.65
CA ALA A 49 -2.03 -3.03 -9.61
C ALA A 49 -0.90 -3.73 -10.37
N ASP A 50 -0.01 -4.44 -9.66
CA ASP A 50 1.08 -5.21 -10.27
C ASP A 50 0.55 -6.30 -11.22
N ALA A 51 -0.50 -7.01 -10.81
CA ALA A 51 -1.14 -8.02 -11.65
C ALA A 51 -1.76 -7.42 -12.93
N LEU A 52 -2.37 -6.23 -12.83
CA LEU A 52 -2.93 -5.51 -13.97
C LEU A 52 -1.82 -5.07 -14.94
N VAL A 53 -0.74 -4.50 -14.43
CA VAL A 53 0.42 -4.10 -15.25
C VAL A 53 0.99 -5.31 -15.98
N ALA A 54 1.23 -6.42 -15.29
CA ALA A 54 1.74 -7.65 -15.89
C ALA A 54 0.79 -8.23 -16.96
N ALA A 55 -0.53 -8.10 -16.78
CA ALA A 55 -1.51 -8.54 -17.77
C ALA A 55 -1.55 -7.64 -19.01
N LEU A 56 -1.28 -6.34 -18.86
CA LEU A 56 -1.20 -5.38 -19.97
C LEU A 56 0.08 -5.55 -20.78
N GLU A 57 1.22 -5.82 -20.14
CA GLU A 57 2.51 -6.04 -20.81
C GLU A 57 2.58 -7.36 -21.59
N ARG A 58 1.73 -8.34 -21.24
CA ARG A 58 1.64 -9.65 -21.94
C ARG A 58 0.73 -9.63 -23.18
N LYS A 59 0.08 -8.51 -23.47
CA LYS A 59 -0.75 -8.30 -24.67
C LYS A 59 0.00 -7.51 -25.73
#